data_AF-A0A5J4YBD7-F1
#
_entry.id   AF-A0A5J4YBD7-F1
#
_cell.length_a   1.000
_cell.length_b   1.000
_cell.length_c   1.000
_cell.angle_alpha   90.00
_cell.angle_beta   90.00
_cell.angle_gamma   90.00
#
_symmetry.space_group_name_H-M   'P 1'
#
loop_
_entity.id
_entity.type
_entity.pdbx_description
1 polymer ?
#
loop_
_entity_poly.entity_id
_entity_poly.type
_entity_poly.pdbx_seq_one_letter_code
_entity_poly.pdbx_strand_id
1 'polypeptide(L)'
;MLRQLAATLRPLLQQRYHLQLQLHSAATIQTNQCFHSSACAHGLEEFFETPLQEGDKPRTGKDWKAVDLRRKSWDDLHKLWYVLLKERNMLASEQGRRKARGEKLPNPTRITKVKKSMARIKLVLTERAIAITDPVQSQAMRAMINS
;
A
#
# COMPACT_ATOMS: atom_id res chain seq x y z
N MET A 1 -69.24 -14.51 16.06
CA MET A 1 -68.74 -15.14 14.81
C MET A 1 -67.35 -14.67 14.36
N LEU A 2 -66.70 -13.66 14.97
CA LEU A 2 -65.38 -13.16 14.51
C LEU A 2 -64.14 -13.79 15.17
N ARG A 3 -64.31 -14.73 16.12
CA ARG A 3 -63.18 -15.42 16.79
C ARG A 3 -62.79 -16.76 16.16
N GLN A 4 -63.66 -17.38 15.36
CA GLN A 4 -63.38 -18.67 14.73
C GLN A 4 -62.59 -18.55 13.41
N LEU A 5 -62.64 -17.39 12.73
CA LEU A 5 -61.86 -17.15 11.49
C LEU A 5 -60.36 -16.92 11.75
N ALA A 6 -59.97 -16.47 12.95
CA ALA A 6 -58.56 -16.19 13.29
C ALA A 6 -57.77 -17.46 13.70
N ALA A 7 -58.46 -18.55 14.04
CA ALA A 7 -57.84 -19.81 14.45
C ALA A 7 -57.40 -20.67 13.25
N THR A 8 -58.12 -20.56 12.12
CA THR A 8 -57.83 -21.31 10.89
C THR A 8 -56.77 -20.64 9.99
N LEU A 9 -56.54 -19.33 10.12
CA LEU A 9 -55.53 -18.59 9.35
C LEU A 9 -54.13 -18.59 9.97
N ARG A 10 -54.02 -18.92 11.25
CA ARG A 10 -52.76 -18.96 12.00
C ARG A 10 -51.77 -20.02 11.48
N PRO A 11 -52.16 -21.29 11.23
CA PRO A 11 -51.23 -22.28 10.69
C PRO A 11 -50.81 -21.98 9.24
N LEU A 12 -51.68 -21.35 8.44
CA LEU A 12 -51.36 -20.99 7.04
C LEU A 12 -50.36 -19.82 6.95
N LEU A 13 -50.46 -18.83 7.85
CA LEU A 13 -49.47 -17.75 7.95
C LEU A 13 -48.11 -18.27 8.43
N GLN A 14 -48.11 -19.24 9.35
CA GLN A 14 -46.89 -19.84 9.89
C GLN A 14 -46.19 -20.73 8.86
N GLN A 15 -46.96 -21.46 8.04
CA GLN A 15 -46.44 -22.26 6.92
C GLN A 15 -45.90 -21.38 5.78
N ARG A 16 -46.53 -20.22 5.51
CA ARG A 16 -45.98 -19.21 4.59
C ARG A 16 -44.66 -18.61 5.09
N TYR A 17 -44.57 -18.27 6.37
CA TYR A 17 -43.33 -17.74 6.96
C TYR A 17 -42.17 -18.75 6.86
N HIS A 18 -42.46 -20.04 7.05
CA HIS A 18 -41.46 -21.10 6.97
C HIS A 18 -40.99 -21.36 5.53
N LEU A 19 -41.90 -21.34 4.55
CA LEU A 19 -41.54 -21.41 3.12
C LEU A 19 -40.78 -20.15 2.65
N GLN A 20 -41.13 -18.99 3.20
CA GLN A 20 -40.44 -17.73 2.90
C GLN A 20 -39.01 -17.75 3.45
N LEU A 21 -38.74 -18.32 4.63
CA LEU A 21 -37.38 -18.46 5.15
C LEU A 21 -36.51 -19.46 4.38
N GLN A 22 -37.10 -20.48 3.74
CA GLN A 22 -36.33 -21.43 2.92
C GLN A 22 -35.89 -20.86 1.56
N LEU A 23 -36.68 -19.95 0.96
CA LEU A 23 -36.37 -19.31 -0.32
C LEU A 23 -35.26 -18.23 -0.26
N HIS A 24 -34.94 -17.69 0.93
CA HIS A 24 -33.87 -16.70 1.08
C HIS A 24 -32.48 -17.32 1.35
N SER A 25 -32.37 -18.66 1.36
CA SER A 25 -31.08 -19.36 1.60
C SER A 25 -30.33 -19.75 0.32
N ALA A 26 -30.95 -19.59 -0.85
CA ALA A 26 -30.28 -19.83 -2.12
C ALA A 26 -29.81 -18.50 -2.73
N ALA A 27 -28.49 -18.41 -2.92
CA ALA A 27 -27.74 -17.35 -3.60
C ALA A 27 -27.27 -16.17 -2.76
N THR A 28 -26.49 -16.44 -1.69
CA THR A 28 -25.28 -15.63 -1.50
C THR A 28 -24.28 -16.07 -2.55
N ILE A 29 -24.33 -15.44 -3.73
CA ILE A 29 -23.23 -15.52 -4.69
C ILE A 29 -22.04 -14.91 -3.96
N GLN A 30 -21.11 -15.74 -3.48
CA GLN A 30 -19.77 -15.27 -3.19
C GLN A 30 -19.21 -14.78 -4.52
N THR A 31 -19.25 -13.48 -4.76
CA THR A 31 -18.50 -12.85 -5.84
C THR A 31 -17.02 -12.88 -5.49
N ASN A 32 -16.45 -14.09 -5.43
CA ASN A 32 -15.02 -14.30 -5.61
C ASN A 32 -14.73 -14.12 -7.10
N GLN A 33 -14.82 -12.88 -7.56
CA GLN A 33 -14.46 -12.50 -8.92
C GLN A 33 -13.25 -11.59 -8.83
N CYS A 34 -12.10 -12.21 -8.63
CA CYS A 34 -10.81 -11.63 -8.96
C CYS A 34 -10.62 -11.77 -10.48
N PHE A 35 -11.08 -10.78 -11.24
CA PHE A 35 -10.67 -10.63 -12.64
C PHE A 35 -9.34 -9.88 -12.66
N HIS A 36 -8.22 -10.59 -12.55
CA HIS A 36 -6.89 -10.02 -12.81
C HIS A 36 -6.34 -10.58 -14.12
N SER A 37 -6.16 -9.70 -15.11
CA SER A 37 -5.57 -10.04 -16.41
C SER A 37 -4.08 -9.74 -16.50
N SER A 38 -3.45 -9.26 -15.41
CA SER A 38 -2.07 -8.78 -15.40
C SER A 38 -1.26 -9.41 -14.26
N ALA A 39 0.07 -9.51 -14.46
CA ALA A 39 1.01 -9.95 -13.45
C ALA A 39 0.82 -9.13 -12.16
N CYS A 40 0.70 -9.80 -11.01
CA CYS A 40 0.26 -9.25 -9.73
C CYS A 40 1.04 -8.00 -9.29
N ALA A 41 0.59 -6.81 -9.71
CA ALA A 41 0.90 -5.55 -9.07
C ALA A 41 -0.09 -5.40 -7.91
N HIS A 42 0.40 -5.21 -6.69
CA HIS A 42 -0.41 -5.27 -5.46
C HIS A 42 -1.34 -4.04 -5.29
N GLY A 43 -1.69 -3.34 -6.38
CA GLY A 43 -2.67 -2.25 -6.43
C GLY A 43 -2.57 -1.27 -5.25
N LEU A 44 -3.69 -1.14 -4.52
CA LEU A 44 -3.77 -0.32 -3.30
C LEU A 44 -3.10 -0.96 -2.08
N GLU A 45 -2.88 -2.27 -2.09
CA GLU A 45 -2.24 -3.00 -0.99
C GLU A 45 -0.78 -2.53 -0.80
N GLU A 46 -0.12 -2.00 -1.83
CA GLU A 46 1.23 -1.42 -1.73
C GLU A 46 1.33 -0.23 -0.76
N PHE A 47 0.21 0.39 -0.39
CA PHE A 47 0.19 1.49 0.59
C PHE A 47 0.13 1.03 2.04
N PHE A 48 0.03 -0.28 2.31
CA PHE A 48 -0.15 -0.82 3.65
C PHE A 48 0.98 -1.81 4.01
N GLU A 49 1.35 -1.87 5.29
CA GLU A 49 2.30 -2.87 5.77
C GLU A 49 1.63 -4.25 5.76
N THR A 50 2.37 -5.28 5.32
CA THR A 50 1.95 -6.68 5.51
C THR A 50 1.77 -6.95 7.01
N PRO A 51 0.64 -7.55 7.42
CA PRO A 51 0.40 -7.84 8.83
C PRO A 51 1.49 -8.77 9.37
N LEU A 52 2.15 -8.33 10.45
CA LEU A 52 3.10 -9.13 11.21
C LEU A 52 2.36 -9.91 12.29
N GLN A 53 2.98 -10.99 12.77
CA GLN A 53 2.50 -11.69 13.96
C GLN A 53 2.48 -10.72 15.15
N GLU A 54 1.56 -10.94 16.08
CA GLU A 54 1.39 -10.09 17.24
C GLU A 54 2.67 -10.08 18.10
N GLY A 55 3.24 -8.89 18.30
CA GLY A 55 4.50 -8.70 19.02
C GLY A 55 5.75 -8.51 18.14
N ASP A 56 5.69 -8.85 16.84
CA ASP A 56 6.81 -8.66 15.93
C ASP A 56 6.91 -7.21 15.43
N LYS A 57 8.13 -6.66 15.49
CA LYS A 57 8.44 -5.35 14.92
C LYS A 57 8.98 -5.50 13.50
N PRO A 58 8.58 -4.62 12.56
CA PRO A 58 9.09 -4.70 11.19
C PRO A 58 10.61 -4.55 11.17
N ARG A 59 11.29 -5.62 10.73
CA ARG A 59 12.75 -5.66 10.62
C ARG A 59 13.20 -4.65 9.58
N THR A 60 13.93 -3.63 10.00
CA THR A 60 14.43 -2.59 9.09
C THR A 60 15.90 -2.80 8.81
N GLY A 61 16.25 -2.91 7.53
CA GLY A 61 17.64 -3.02 7.07
C GLY A 61 18.48 -1.76 7.30
N LYS A 62 19.69 -1.80 6.73
CA LYS A 62 20.63 -0.68 6.70
C LYS A 62 20.20 0.35 5.63
N ASP A 63 20.53 1.61 5.86
CA ASP A 63 20.34 2.69 4.88
C ASP A 63 21.38 2.64 3.76
N TRP A 64 21.02 3.18 2.59
CA TRP A 64 21.94 3.26 1.43
C TRP A 64 23.06 4.26 1.70
N LYS A 65 24.32 3.84 1.66
CA LYS A 65 25.47 4.76 1.78
C LYS A 65 25.82 5.36 0.42
N ALA A 66 26.32 6.59 0.42
CA ALA A 66 26.73 7.26 -0.82
C ALA A 66 27.80 6.47 -1.59
N VAL A 67 28.74 5.83 -0.89
CA VAL A 67 29.78 4.97 -1.49
C VAL A 67 29.17 3.82 -2.29
N ASP A 68 28.12 3.18 -1.78
CA ASP A 68 27.44 2.07 -2.45
C ASP A 68 26.68 2.56 -3.69
N LEU A 69 26.04 3.73 -3.59
CA LEU A 69 25.25 4.34 -4.66
C LEU A 69 26.11 4.84 -5.83
N ARG A 70 27.33 5.31 -5.57
CA ARG A 70 28.25 5.79 -6.62
C ARG A 70 28.60 4.70 -7.63
N ARG A 71 28.59 3.43 -7.21
CA ARG A 71 28.91 2.26 -8.04
C ARG A 71 27.74 1.76 -8.89
N LYS A 72 26.56 2.39 -8.81
CA LYS A 72 25.33 1.97 -9.51
C LYS A 72 25.10 2.72 -10.83
N SER A 73 24.48 2.07 -11.81
CA SER A 73 24.09 2.72 -13.07
C SER A 73 23.01 3.79 -12.84
N TRP A 74 22.77 4.65 -13.83
CA TRP A 74 21.66 5.61 -13.77
C TRP A 74 20.30 4.90 -13.66
N ASP A 75 20.09 3.84 -14.45
CA ASP A 75 18.85 3.04 -14.42
C ASP A 75 18.61 2.38 -13.06
N ASP A 76 19.66 1.85 -12.42
CA ASP A 76 19.54 1.24 -11.09
C ASP A 76 19.17 2.27 -10.03
N LEU A 77 19.76 3.47 -10.09
CA LEU A 77 19.40 4.57 -9.18
C LEU A 77 17.96 5.04 -9.42
N HIS A 78 17.51 5.07 -10.67
CA HIS A 78 16.14 5.44 -11.02
C HIS A 78 15.13 4.39 -10.53
N LYS A 79 15.39 3.10 -10.74
CA LYS A 79 14.58 2.01 -10.19
C LYS A 79 14.55 2.05 -8.67
N LEU A 80 15.72 2.24 -8.04
CA LEU A 80 15.83 2.34 -6.58
C LEU A 80 15.04 3.55 -6.03
N TRP A 81 15.04 4.67 -6.73
CA TRP A 81 14.24 5.83 -6.36
C TRP A 81 12.76 5.47 -6.25
N TYR A 82 12.21 4.75 -7.22
CA TYR A 82 10.81 4.30 -7.17
C TYR A 82 10.56 3.29 -6.04
N VAL A 83 11.47 2.35 -5.80
CA VAL A 83 11.36 1.43 -4.65
C VAL A 83 11.28 2.22 -3.34
N LEU A 84 12.16 3.21 -3.15
CA LEU A 84 12.15 4.08 -1.97
C LEU A 84 10.92 4.99 -1.91
N LEU A 85 10.41 5.43 -3.05
CA LEU A 85 9.21 6.27 -3.15
C LEU A 85 7.97 5.51 -2.70
N LYS A 86 7.79 4.27 -3.16
CA LYS A 86 6.68 3.40 -2.76
C LYS A 86 6.71 3.12 -1.26
N GLU A 87 7.89 2.78 -0.75
CA GLU A 87 8.15 2.62 0.68
C GLU A 87 7.80 3.89 1.48
N ARG A 88 8.23 5.08 1.03
CA ARG A 88 7.92 6.35 1.69
C ARG A 88 6.41 6.60 1.73
N ASN A 89 5.71 6.31 0.65
CA ASN A 89 4.26 6.51 0.55
C ASN A 89 3.51 5.53 1.46
N MET A 90 3.91 4.26 1.50
CA MET A 90 3.38 3.27 2.43
C MET A 90 3.55 3.72 3.89
N LEU A 91 4.75 4.16 4.27
CA LEU A 91 5.02 4.66 5.62
C LEU A 91 4.21 5.91 5.97
N ALA A 92 3.91 6.77 4.98
CA ALA A 92 3.09 7.95 5.19
C ALA A 92 1.61 7.60 5.43
N SER A 93 1.05 6.69 4.63
CA SER A 93 -0.30 6.15 4.84
C SER A 93 -0.43 5.52 6.23
N GLU A 94 0.57 4.72 6.60
CA GLU A 94 0.61 4.02 7.86
C GLU A 94 0.76 4.98 9.06
N GLN A 95 1.59 6.01 8.91
CA GLN A 95 1.72 7.07 9.92
C GLN A 95 0.42 7.83 10.12
N GLY A 96 -0.30 8.18 9.03
CA GLY A 96 -1.60 8.84 9.11
C GLY A 96 -2.64 7.98 9.82
N ARG A 97 -2.71 6.70 9.44
CA ARG A 97 -3.61 5.69 10.02
C ARG A 97 -3.38 5.51 11.53
N ARG A 98 -2.12 5.38 11.98
CA ARG A 98 -1.77 5.25 13.41
C ARG A 98 -2.02 6.54 14.18
N LYS A 99 -1.68 7.71 13.59
CA LYS A 99 -1.94 9.01 14.20
C LYS A 99 -3.43 9.23 14.48
N ALA A 100 -4.31 8.81 13.57
CA ALA A 100 -5.76 8.89 13.76
C ALA A 100 -6.25 8.03 14.95
N ARG A 101 -5.55 6.95 15.28
CA ARG A 101 -5.80 6.11 16.48
C ARG A 101 -5.02 6.53 17.72
N GLY A 102 -4.20 7.59 17.65
CA GLY A 102 -3.32 7.98 18.76
C GLY A 102 -2.11 7.04 18.97
N GLU A 103 -1.80 6.18 18.02
CA GLU A 103 -0.70 5.23 18.08
C GLU A 103 0.60 5.81 17.46
N LYS A 104 1.76 5.35 17.96
CA LYS A 104 3.06 5.66 17.36
C LYS A 104 3.47 4.59 16.37
N LEU A 105 4.31 4.97 15.40
CA LEU A 105 4.89 4.01 14.46
C LEU A 105 5.80 3.01 15.20
N PRO A 106 5.72 1.70 14.92
CA PRO A 106 6.58 0.69 15.55
C PRO A 106 8.08 0.96 15.32
N ASN A 107 8.44 1.54 14.18
CA ASN A 107 9.81 1.89 13.84
C ASN A 107 9.93 3.24 13.11
N PRO A 108 9.98 4.37 13.84
CA PRO A 108 10.08 5.70 13.22
C PRO A 108 11.41 5.93 12.48
N THR A 109 12.47 5.17 12.82
CA THR A 109 13.77 5.31 12.17
C THR A 109 13.73 4.92 10.69
N ARG A 110 12.79 4.06 10.29
CA ARG A 110 12.58 3.61 8.90
C ARG A 110 12.31 4.80 7.97
N ILE A 111 11.45 5.73 8.37
CA ILE A 111 11.17 6.98 7.64
C ILE A 111 12.46 7.77 7.42
N THR A 112 13.26 7.94 8.47
CA THR A 112 14.53 8.68 8.40
C THR A 112 15.53 8.00 7.48
N LYS A 113 15.64 6.67 7.51
CA LYS A 113 16.53 5.90 6.63
C LYS A 113 16.15 6.03 5.15
N VAL A 114 14.85 5.99 4.84
CA VAL A 114 14.34 6.19 3.47
C VAL A 114 14.66 7.60 2.99
N LYS A 115 14.34 8.63 3.79
CA LYS A 115 14.65 10.03 3.46
C LYS A 115 16.14 10.26 3.22
N LYS A 116 17.01 9.73 4.09
CA LYS A 116 18.47 9.82 3.93
C LYS A 116 18.95 9.11 2.66
N SER A 117 18.39 7.95 2.34
CA SER A 117 18.74 7.22 1.12
C SER A 117 18.36 8.00 -0.14
N MET A 118 17.15 8.58 -0.18
CA MET A 118 16.70 9.43 -1.29
C MET A 118 17.58 10.67 -1.45
N ALA A 119 17.93 11.35 -0.34
CA ALA A 119 18.81 12.51 -0.36
C ALA A 119 20.21 12.17 -0.91
N ARG A 120 20.75 10.99 -0.57
CA ARG A 120 22.05 10.53 -1.09
C ARG A 120 22.00 10.17 -2.58
N ILE A 121 20.87 9.65 -3.08
CA ILE A 121 20.69 9.46 -4.53
C ILE A 121 20.77 10.80 -5.24
N LYS A 122 20.04 11.82 -4.77
CA LYS A 122 20.14 13.18 -5.32
C LYS A 122 21.57 13.71 -5.27
N LEU A 123 22.26 13.55 -4.13
CA LEU A 123 23.66 13.95 -3.99
C LEU A 123 24.56 13.30 -5.06
N VAL A 124 24.49 11.97 -5.21
CA VAL A 124 25.33 11.25 -6.19
C VAL A 124 25.01 11.66 -7.62
N LEU A 125 23.75 11.92 -7.95
CA LEU A 125 23.37 12.43 -9.26
C LEU A 125 23.92 13.85 -9.47
N THR A 126 23.85 14.73 -8.46
CA THR A 126 24.43 16.07 -8.54
C THR A 126 25.96 16.02 -8.71
N GLU A 127 26.66 15.17 -7.95
CA GLU A 127 28.11 14.93 -8.10
C GLU A 127 28.45 14.54 -9.55
N ARG A 128 27.69 13.61 -10.13
CA ARG A 128 27.88 13.19 -11.52
C ARG A 128 27.61 14.32 -12.51
N ALA A 129 26.58 15.16 -12.28
CA ALA A 129 26.30 16.29 -13.14
C ALA A 129 27.46 17.30 -13.13
N ILE A 130 28.10 17.51 -11.97
CA ILE A 130 29.27 18.38 -11.84
C ILE A 130 30.48 17.81 -12.61
N ALA A 131 30.62 16.49 -12.66
CA ALA A 131 31.72 15.83 -13.37
C ALA A 131 31.59 15.85 -14.91
N ILE A 132 30.40 16.16 -15.46
CA ILE A 132 30.18 16.27 -16.90
C ILE A 132 30.84 17.55 -17.42
N THR A 133 31.74 17.43 -18.39
CA THR A 133 32.46 18.56 -19.00
C THR A 133 31.57 19.41 -19.91
N ASP A 134 30.66 18.77 -20.65
CA ASP A 134 29.73 19.49 -21.54
C ASP A 134 28.69 20.27 -20.70
N PRO A 135 28.67 21.62 -20.76
CA PRO A 135 27.76 22.42 -19.97
C PRO A 135 26.29 22.15 -20.29
N VAL A 136 25.96 21.80 -21.55
CA VAL A 136 24.57 21.53 -21.96
C VAL A 136 24.07 20.25 -21.30
N GLN A 137 24.87 19.18 -21.36
CA GLN A 137 24.55 17.91 -20.72
C GLN A 137 24.50 18.03 -19.18
N SER A 138 25.45 18.76 -18.58
CA SER A 138 25.44 19.02 -17.14
C SER A 138 24.16 19.75 -16.71
N GLN A 139 23.76 20.78 -17.45
CA GLN A 139 22.55 21.54 -17.17
C GLN A 139 21.28 20.70 -17.33
N ALA A 140 21.18 19.91 -18.41
CA ALA A 140 20.05 19.00 -18.62
C ALA A 140 19.91 18.01 -17.46
N MET A 141 21.03 17.43 -17.00
CA MET A 141 21.03 16.50 -15.88
C MET A 141 20.64 17.16 -14.56
N ARG A 142 21.10 18.39 -14.30
CA ARG A 142 20.68 19.19 -13.13
C ARG A 142 19.20 19.52 -13.16
N ALA A 143 18.65 19.86 -14.32
CA ALA A 143 17.23 20.15 -14.48
C ALA A 143 16.39 18.91 -14.13
N MET A 144 16.79 17.73 -14.63
CA MET A 144 16.14 16.46 -14.33
C MET A 144 16.22 16.05 -12.84
N ILE A 145 17.28 16.41 -12.11
CA ILE A 145 17.40 16.09 -10.67
C ILE A 145 16.45 16.95 -9.81
N ASN A 146 16.14 18.16 -10.29
CA ASN A 146 15.39 19.19 -9.55
C ASN A 146 13.93 19.35 -10.00
N SER A 147 13.53 18.75 -11.12
CA SER A 147 12.11 18.60 -11.51
C SER A 147 11.34 17.80 -10.46
#